data_AF-A0A3J4LLS1-F1
#
_entry.id   AF-A0A3J4LLS1-F1
#
_cell.length_a   1.000
_cell.length_b   1.000
_cell.length_c   1.000
_cell.angle_alpha   90.00
_cell.angle_beta   90.00
_cell.angle_gamma   90.00
#
_symmetry.space_group_name_H-M   'P 1'
#
loop_
_entity.id
_entity.type
_entity.pdbx_description
1 polymer ?
#
loop_
_entity_poly.entity_id
_entity_poly.type
_entity_poly.pdbx_seq_one_letter_code
_entity_poly.pdbx_strand_id
1 'polypeptide(L)'
;MAGGINLYSYAPNPLSWIDPLGLSKRCDYLGRTPGKKSKTGRDVIERMRAEDKVRGYGSRTIFKDSKGQWHPLSEADMSHKTDAVTWWNNTGRYLGPKSKAVRDWMKNPENYYLDHYSINRSQGAKLGQVYLPPVE
;
A
#
# COMPACT_ATOMS: atom_id res chain seq x y z
N MET A 1 -22.92 -20.24 -45.22
CA MET A 1 -23.12 -18.78 -45.21
C MET A 1 -24.12 -18.49 -44.10
N ALA A 2 -23.95 -17.66 -43.08
CA ALA A 2 -22.86 -16.85 -42.55
C ALA A 2 -23.30 -16.43 -41.12
N GLY A 3 -22.37 -16.12 -40.22
CA GLY A 3 -22.63 -15.48 -38.91
C GLY A 3 -22.49 -16.47 -37.76
N GLY A 4 -21.31 -16.73 -37.20
CA GLY A 4 -20.41 -15.73 -36.64
C GLY A 4 -20.76 -15.59 -35.16
N ILE A 5 -20.16 -16.43 -34.32
CA ILE A 5 -20.28 -16.35 -32.86
C ILE A 5 -19.70 -14.99 -32.48
N ASN A 6 -20.55 -14.08 -32.01
CA ASN A 6 -20.10 -12.77 -31.56
C ASN A 6 -19.37 -12.95 -30.22
N LEU A 7 -18.03 -12.94 -30.25
CA LEU A 7 -17.15 -13.03 -29.09
C LEU A 7 -17.04 -11.70 -28.31
N TYR A 8 -17.99 -10.79 -28.50
CA TYR A 8 -18.19 -9.62 -27.64
C TYR A 8 -19.52 -9.75 -26.90
N SER A 9 -19.63 -10.78 -26.07
CA SER A 9 -20.47 -10.65 -24.88
C SER A 9 -19.82 -9.57 -24.02
N TYR A 10 -20.49 -8.42 -23.91
CA TYR A 10 -20.18 -7.45 -22.87
C TYR A 10 -20.25 -8.18 -21.53
N ALA A 11 -19.10 -8.43 -20.92
CA ALA A 11 -19.06 -8.84 -19.52
C ALA A 11 -19.86 -7.77 -18.75
N PRO A 12 -20.85 -8.15 -17.93
CA PRO A 12 -21.52 -7.19 -17.07
C PRO A 12 -20.44 -6.48 -16.26
N ASN A 13 -20.42 -5.15 -16.40
CA ASN A 13 -19.50 -4.24 -15.73
C ASN A 13 -19.28 -4.68 -14.28
N PRO A 14 -18.07 -5.09 -13.84
CA PRO A 14 -17.86 -5.65 -12.52
C PRO A 14 -17.74 -4.51 -11.50
N LEU A 15 -18.83 -3.78 -11.27
CA LEU A 15 -18.89 -2.71 -10.27
C LEU A 15 -19.15 -3.22 -8.84
N SER A 16 -19.10 -4.53 -8.61
CA SER A 16 -19.34 -5.07 -7.27
C SER A 16 -18.75 -6.47 -7.06
N TRP A 17 -17.45 -6.63 -7.31
CA TRP A 17 -16.74 -7.70 -6.58
C TRP A 17 -16.61 -7.26 -5.11
N ILE A 18 -17.51 -7.78 -4.28
CA ILE A 18 -17.46 -7.60 -2.83
C ILE A 18 -16.31 -8.45 -2.31
N ASP A 19 -15.17 -7.82 -2.01
CA ASP A 19 -14.02 -8.49 -1.41
C ASP A 19 -14.32 -8.87 0.05
N PRO A 20 -14.54 -10.16 0.37
CA PRO A 20 -14.99 -10.61 1.69
C PRO A 20 -13.94 -10.40 2.78
N LEU A 21 -12.67 -10.18 2.39
CA LEU A 21 -11.54 -9.99 3.31
C LEU A 21 -11.29 -8.50 3.62
N GLY A 22 -11.99 -7.57 2.97
CA GLY A 22 -11.81 -6.13 3.18
C GLY A 22 -10.44 -5.59 2.75
N LEU A 23 -9.62 -6.36 2.04
CA LEU A 23 -8.33 -5.93 1.48
C LEU A 23 -8.51 -4.81 0.44
N SER A 24 -9.64 -4.79 -0.27
CA SER A 24 -10.01 -3.75 -1.23
C SER A 24 -10.42 -2.43 -0.57
N LYS A 25 -10.96 -2.47 0.66
CA LYS A 25 -11.51 -1.29 1.35
C LYS A 25 -10.47 -0.24 1.66
N ARG A 26 -9.21 -0.63 1.83
CA ARG A 26 -8.11 0.33 1.98
C ARG A 26 -8.04 1.31 0.80
N CYS A 27 -8.18 0.82 -0.43
CA CYS A 27 -8.14 1.67 -1.61
C CYS A 27 -9.35 2.60 -1.68
N ASP A 28 -10.50 2.17 -1.16
CA ASP A 28 -11.72 2.97 -1.10
C ASP A 28 -11.65 4.05 -0.02
N TYR A 29 -11.11 3.71 1.15
CA TYR A 29 -11.08 4.57 2.33
C TYR A 29 -9.82 5.43 2.43
N LEU A 30 -8.64 4.85 2.22
CA LEU A 30 -7.36 5.56 2.36
C LEU A 30 -6.78 5.95 1.00
N GLY A 31 -7.04 5.17 -0.04
CA GLY A 31 -6.40 5.27 -1.35
C GLY A 31 -5.15 4.41 -1.47
N ARG A 32 -4.49 4.47 -2.64
CA ARG A 32 -3.32 3.64 -2.94
C ARG A 32 -2.12 4.00 -2.06
N THR A 33 -1.34 2.99 -1.67
CA THR A 33 -0.01 3.17 -1.07
C THR A 33 0.89 3.87 -2.09
N PRO A 34 1.69 4.88 -1.68
CA PRO A 34 2.69 5.46 -2.55
C PRO A 34 3.66 4.39 -3.05
N GLY A 35 3.99 4.44 -4.34
CA GLY A 35 5.05 3.59 -4.89
C GLY A 35 6.43 4.18 -4.64
N LYS A 36 7.47 3.35 -4.69
CA LYS A 36 8.87 3.76 -4.50
C LYS A 36 9.35 4.89 -5.42
N LYS A 37 8.76 5.01 -6.62
CA LYS A 37 9.07 6.07 -7.60
C LYS A 37 8.30 7.39 -7.38
N SER A 38 7.27 7.38 -6.53
CA SER A 38 6.50 8.58 -6.19
C SER A 38 7.34 9.56 -5.35
N LYS A 39 6.86 10.80 -5.17
CA LYS A 39 7.52 11.76 -4.27
C LYS A 39 7.70 11.16 -2.87
N THR A 40 6.62 10.67 -2.25
CA THR A 40 6.67 10.04 -0.92
C THR A 40 7.65 8.85 -0.89
N GLY A 41 7.66 8.00 -1.92
CA GLY A 41 8.60 6.88 -1.99
C GLY A 41 10.06 7.31 -2.08
N ARG A 42 10.35 8.36 -2.86
CA ARG A 42 11.69 8.95 -2.95
C ARG A 42 12.12 9.57 -1.63
N ASP A 43 11.24 10.32 -0.97
CA ASP A 43 11.50 10.93 0.34
C ASP A 43 11.81 9.84 1.39
N VAL A 44 11.10 8.70 1.37
CA VAL A 44 11.40 7.54 2.24
C VAL A 44 12.77 6.94 1.94
N ILE A 45 13.10 6.73 0.67
CA ILE A 45 14.39 6.18 0.25
C ILE A 45 15.55 7.10 0.66
N GLU A 46 15.39 8.41 0.49
CA GLU A 46 16.38 9.41 0.87
C GLU A 46 16.58 9.46 2.38
N ARG A 47 15.49 9.50 3.16
CA ARG A 47 15.57 9.43 4.63
C ARG A 47 16.26 8.15 5.09
N MET A 48 15.83 6.98 4.58
CA MET A 48 16.45 5.71 4.95
C MET A 48 17.92 5.61 4.52
N ARG A 49 18.34 6.33 3.47
CA ARG A 49 19.76 6.46 3.12
C ARG A 49 20.52 7.26 4.17
N ALA A 50 19.97 8.37 4.64
CA ALA A 50 20.56 9.16 5.73
C ALA A 50 20.64 8.37 7.05
N GLU A 51 19.76 7.38 7.23
CA GLU A 51 19.78 6.42 8.36
C GLU A 51 20.70 5.20 8.13
N ASP A 52 21.56 5.19 7.10
CA ASP A 52 22.41 4.05 6.71
C ASP A 52 21.69 2.73 6.39
N LYS A 53 20.38 2.81 6.09
CA LYS A 53 19.52 1.67 5.74
C LYS A 53 19.27 1.53 4.24
N VAL A 54 19.72 2.47 3.42
CA VAL A 54 19.70 2.36 1.95
C VAL A 54 21.06 2.75 1.39
N ARG A 55 21.57 1.97 0.43
CA ARG A 55 22.90 2.16 -0.17
C ARG A 55 22.87 1.89 -1.67
N GLY A 56 23.92 2.29 -2.39
CA GLY A 56 24.06 2.11 -3.84
C GLY A 56 23.15 3.03 -4.67
N TYR A 57 23.19 2.95 -6.00
CA TYR A 57 22.42 3.83 -6.89
C TYR A 57 21.86 3.03 -8.08
N GLY A 58 20.75 3.50 -8.64
CA GLY A 58 20.11 2.89 -9.81
C GLY A 58 19.71 1.43 -9.54
N SER A 59 20.12 0.53 -10.44
CA SER A 59 19.86 -0.91 -10.32
C SER A 59 20.61 -1.59 -9.16
N ARG A 60 21.65 -0.94 -8.61
CA ARG A 60 22.44 -1.45 -7.48
C ARG A 60 21.95 -0.91 -6.14
N THR A 61 20.81 -0.21 -6.10
CA THR A 61 20.26 0.26 -4.83
C THR A 61 19.75 -0.92 -4.01
N ILE A 62 20.23 -1.00 -2.77
CA ILE A 62 19.84 -2.00 -1.78
C ILE A 62 19.30 -1.32 -0.53
N PHE A 63 18.43 -2.00 0.20
CA PHE A 63 17.85 -1.53 1.46
C PHE A 63 17.99 -2.60 2.54
N LYS A 64 18.02 -2.15 3.80
CA LYS A 64 18.03 -3.01 4.99
C LYS A 64 16.60 -3.20 5.47
N ASP A 65 16.15 -4.45 5.51
CA ASP A 65 14.81 -4.82 5.96
C ASP A 65 14.65 -4.72 7.49
N SER A 66 13.44 -4.99 7.99
CA SER A 66 13.15 -4.94 9.43
C SER A 66 13.89 -5.99 10.27
N LYS A 67 14.44 -7.04 9.64
CA LYS A 67 15.28 -8.07 10.27
C LYS A 67 16.78 -7.77 10.17
N GLY A 68 17.15 -6.66 9.53
CA GLY A 68 18.53 -6.25 9.35
C GLY A 68 19.24 -6.86 8.14
N GLN A 69 18.53 -7.55 7.25
CA GLN A 69 19.07 -8.15 6.04
C GLN A 69 19.05 -7.15 4.87
N TRP A 70 20.06 -7.21 4.01
CA TRP A 70 20.17 -6.35 2.83
C TRP A 70 19.53 -7.01 1.61
N HIS A 71 18.67 -6.28 0.91
CA HIS A 71 17.97 -6.75 -0.29
C HIS A 71 17.99 -5.71 -1.40
N PRO A 72 17.85 -6.11 -2.67
CA PRO A 72 17.61 -5.18 -3.79
C PRO A 72 16.37 -4.32 -3.57
N LEU A 73 16.43 -3.04 -3.94
CA LEU A 73 15.29 -2.12 -3.82
C LEU A 73 14.04 -2.60 -4.59
N SER A 74 14.22 -3.40 -5.65
CA SER A 74 13.12 -4.04 -6.38
C SER A 74 12.24 -4.91 -5.49
N GLU A 75 12.82 -5.50 -4.43
CA GLU A 75 12.17 -6.42 -3.49
C GLU A 75 11.58 -5.71 -2.26
N ALA A 76 11.70 -4.38 -2.19
CA ALA A 76 11.08 -3.60 -1.13
C ALA A 76 9.59 -3.38 -1.38
N ASP A 77 8.77 -3.52 -0.35
CA ASP A 77 7.45 -2.88 -0.26
C ASP A 77 7.53 -1.59 0.56
N MET A 78 6.57 -0.69 0.33
CA MET A 78 6.36 0.51 1.17
C MET A 78 5.50 0.11 2.37
N SER A 79 6.15 -0.31 3.45
CA SER A 79 5.51 -0.78 4.67
C SER A 79 5.13 0.38 5.56
N HIS A 80 3.92 0.36 6.12
CA HIS A 80 3.51 1.38 7.09
C HIS A 80 4.17 1.12 8.46
N LYS A 81 4.59 2.18 9.16
CA LYS A 81 5.03 2.11 10.57
C LYS A 81 3.86 1.79 11.49
N THR A 82 2.73 2.48 11.29
CA THR A 82 1.45 2.16 11.93
C THR A 82 0.58 1.50 10.89
N ASP A 83 0.11 0.29 11.18
CA ASP A 83 -0.76 -0.45 10.28
C ASP A 83 -1.96 0.40 9.80
N ALA A 84 -2.26 0.30 8.50
CA ALA A 84 -3.22 1.18 7.84
C ALA A 84 -4.67 0.92 8.28
N VAL A 85 -5.01 -0.33 8.62
CA VAL A 85 -6.35 -0.66 9.14
C VAL A 85 -6.50 -0.20 10.59
N THR A 86 -5.44 -0.33 11.39
CA THR A 86 -5.37 0.20 12.76
C THR A 86 -5.59 1.72 12.77
N TRP A 87 -4.84 2.46 11.94
CA TRP A 87 -4.98 3.92 11.87
C TRP A 87 -6.36 4.35 11.36
N TRP A 88 -6.90 3.63 10.37
CA TRP A 88 -8.26 3.91 9.89
C TRP A 88 -9.31 3.71 10.98
N ASN A 89 -9.28 2.56 11.67
CA ASN A 89 -10.27 2.21 12.69
C ASN A 89 -10.24 3.17 13.87
N ASN A 90 -9.06 3.69 14.24
CA ASN A 90 -8.90 4.60 15.38
C ASN A 90 -9.02 6.10 15.02
N THR A 91 -8.77 6.48 13.77
CA THR A 91 -8.67 7.90 13.37
C THR A 91 -9.29 8.17 12.02
N GLY A 92 -8.82 7.47 10.97
CA GLY A 92 -9.20 7.79 9.59
C GLY A 92 -10.71 7.75 9.32
N ARG A 93 -11.44 6.81 9.96
CA ARG A 93 -12.88 6.65 9.79
C ARG A 93 -13.71 7.86 10.23
N TYR A 94 -13.19 8.69 11.14
CA TYR A 94 -13.84 9.92 11.63
C TYR A 94 -13.51 11.14 10.76
N LEU A 95 -12.52 11.02 9.87
CA LEU A 95 -12.09 12.09 8.97
C LEU A 95 -12.74 11.98 7.58
N GLY A 96 -13.46 10.89 7.32
CA GLY A 96 -14.07 10.59 6.04
C GLY A 96 -13.14 9.92 5.02
N PRO A 97 -13.66 9.03 4.17
CA PRO A 97 -12.86 8.30 3.20
C PRO A 97 -12.23 9.25 2.16
N LYS A 98 -10.92 9.07 1.92
CA LYS A 98 -10.10 9.85 0.99
C LYS A 98 -10.14 11.37 1.22
N SER A 99 -10.55 11.82 2.41
CA SER A 99 -10.48 13.23 2.77
C SER A 99 -9.04 13.72 2.70
N LYS A 100 -8.86 15.05 2.64
CA LYS A 100 -7.53 15.66 2.57
C LYS A 100 -6.63 15.14 3.69
N ALA A 101 -7.13 15.07 4.92
CA ALA A 101 -6.38 14.59 6.07
C ALA A 101 -5.94 13.11 5.92
N VAL A 102 -6.84 12.23 5.45
CA VAL A 102 -6.51 10.82 5.18
C VAL A 102 -5.46 10.69 4.08
N ARG A 103 -5.57 11.48 3.01
CA ARG A 103 -4.58 11.45 1.91
C ARG A 103 -3.25 12.06 2.31
N ASP A 104 -3.25 13.09 3.15
CA ASP A 104 -2.03 13.68 3.70
C ASP A 104 -1.29 12.66 4.59
N TRP A 105 -2.02 11.90 5.42
CA TRP A 105 -1.44 10.78 6.18
C TRP A 105 -0.84 9.71 5.26
N MET A 106 -1.57 9.28 4.22
CA MET A 106 -1.07 8.30 3.25
C MET A 106 0.14 8.78 2.43
N LYS A 107 0.30 10.09 2.27
CA LYS A 107 1.41 10.70 1.50
C LYS A 107 2.58 11.16 2.37
N ASN A 108 2.44 11.10 3.69
CA ASN A 108 3.51 11.47 4.60
C ASN A 108 4.59 10.37 4.60
N PRO A 109 5.83 10.66 4.16
CA PRO A 109 6.91 9.67 4.16
C PRO A 109 7.24 9.15 5.56
N GLU A 110 6.99 9.93 6.62
CA GLU A 110 7.26 9.53 8.00
C GLU A 110 6.43 8.33 8.45
N ASN A 111 5.33 8.03 7.77
CA ASN A 111 4.48 6.88 8.07
C ASN A 111 4.99 5.56 7.45
N TYR A 112 6.11 5.58 6.71
CA TYR A 112 6.59 4.42 5.96
C TYR A 112 8.04 4.07 6.26
N TYR A 113 8.38 2.83 5.95
CA TYR A 113 9.74 2.33 5.77
C TYR A 113 9.74 1.28 4.63
N LEU A 114 10.92 0.88 4.18
CA LEU A 114 11.07 -0.22 3.22
C LEU A 114 11.23 -1.52 3.98
N ASP A 115 10.42 -2.52 3.65
CA ASP A 115 10.59 -3.88 4.14
C ASP A 115 10.56 -4.89 2.99
N HIS A 116 11.13 -6.06 3.20
CA HIS A 116 11.06 -7.12 2.21
C HIS A 116 9.60 -7.56 2.00
N TYR A 117 9.16 -7.70 0.73
CA TYR A 117 7.75 -7.97 0.40
C TYR A 117 7.18 -9.20 1.14
N SER A 118 7.99 -10.23 1.40
CA SER A 118 7.53 -11.43 2.10
C SER A 118 7.20 -11.14 3.57
N ILE A 119 8.00 -10.30 4.22
CA ILE A 119 7.82 -9.91 5.61
C ILE A 119 6.58 -9.02 5.72
N ASN A 120 6.50 -7.98 4.89
CA ASN A 120 5.37 -7.04 4.85
C ASN A 120 4.02 -7.76 4.63
N ARG A 121 3.96 -8.65 3.63
CA ARG A 121 2.73 -9.40 3.33
C ARG A 121 2.34 -10.37 4.45
N SER A 122 3.33 -10.99 5.11
CA SER A 122 3.08 -11.89 6.24
C SER A 122 2.55 -11.16 7.48
N GLN A 123 3.02 -9.93 7.75
CA GLN A 123 2.55 -9.13 8.88
C GLN A 123 1.09 -8.69 8.67
N GLY A 124 0.75 -8.22 7.47
CA GLY A 124 -0.63 -7.87 7.13
C GLY A 124 -1.61 -9.03 7.29
N ALA A 125 -1.22 -10.25 6.88
CA ALA A 125 -2.05 -11.43 7.01
C ALA A 125 -2.29 -11.87 8.47
N LYS A 126 -1.32 -11.63 9.37
CA LYS A 126 -1.39 -12.07 10.78
C LYS A 126 -2.30 -11.20 11.66
N LEU A 127 -2.54 -9.95 11.28
CA LEU A 127 -3.29 -9.02 12.13
C LEU A 127 -4.78 -9.34 12.20
N GLY A 128 -5.36 -10.01 11.21
CA GLY A 128 -6.79 -10.39 11.20
C GLY A 128 -7.77 -9.21 11.31
N GLN A 129 -7.29 -7.98 11.13
CA GLN A 129 -8.08 -6.77 11.25
C GLN A 129 -8.84 -6.47 9.97
N VAL A 130 -10.06 -5.96 10.12
CA VAL A 130 -10.90 -5.50 9.00
C VAL A 130 -11.16 -4.00 9.13
N TYR A 131 -11.30 -3.34 7.98
CA TYR A 131 -11.66 -1.92 7.93
C TYR A 131 -13.11 -1.71 8.38
N LEU A 132 -13.30 -0.96 9.45
CA LEU A 132 -14.63 -0.50 9.88
C LEU A 132 -15.20 0.52 8.88
N PRO A 133 -16.53 0.64 8.76
CA PRO A 133 -17.12 1.69 7.92
C PRO A 133 -16.77 3.10 8.46
N PRO A 134 -16.76 4.12 7.57
CA PRO A 134 -16.62 5.52 8.00
C PRO A 134 -17.73 5.89 8.98
N VAL A 135 -17.44 6.82 9.88
CA VAL A 135 -18.43 7.39 10.79
C VAL A 135 -19.11 8.53 10.04
N GLU A 136 -20.44 8.47 9.97
CA GLU A 136 -21.28 9.51 9.36
C GLU A 136 -21.22 10.82 10.14
#